data_AF-A0A924B5V4-F1
#
_entry.id   AF-A0A924B5V4-F1
#
_cell.length_a   1.000
_cell.length_b   1.000
_cell.length_c   1.000
_cell.angle_alpha   90.00
_cell.angle_beta   90.00
_cell.angle_gamma   90.00
#
_symmetry.space_group_name_H-M   'P 1'
#
loop_
_entity.id
_entity.type
_entity.pdbx_description
1 polymer ?
#
loop_
_entity_poly.entity_id
_entity_poly.type
_entity_poly.pdbx_seq_one_letter_code
_entity_poly.pdbx_strand_id
1 'polypeptide(L)'
;MVQLASGVRFQRLSVNGAHVTDLQLQQAMLGVAQLPLADQRLMASTGVVIQLLPMVTLNGTAQLGATNISENLMGRAVPTSMYVTVGSSAQIPRLGVDAIGETVQHEVGHVISVVTTGDQSEAAAIRYAAEH
;
A
#
# COMPACT_ATOMS: atom_id res chain seq x y z
N MET A 1 -2.24 15.17 5.38
CA MET A 1 -1.95 13.78 5.82
C MET A 1 -3.05 13.36 6.79
N VAL A 2 -3.52 12.12 6.74
CA VAL A 2 -4.57 11.55 7.61
C VAL A 2 -4.07 10.24 8.18
N GLN A 3 -4.47 9.88 9.40
CA GLN A 3 -4.01 8.67 10.08
C GLN A 3 -5.19 7.91 10.69
N LEU A 4 -5.19 6.58 10.55
CA LEU A 4 -6.12 5.67 11.21
C LEU A 4 -5.71 5.42 12.66
N ALA A 5 -6.66 4.99 13.50
CA ALA A 5 -6.38 4.59 14.89
C ALA A 5 -5.34 3.48 15.01
N SER A 6 -5.21 2.63 13.98
CA SER A 6 -4.19 1.58 13.88
C SER A 6 -2.77 2.12 13.63
N GLY A 7 -2.62 3.41 13.32
CA GLY A 7 -1.33 4.04 13.01
C GLY A 7 -1.01 4.14 11.51
N VAL A 8 -1.81 3.51 10.64
CA VAL A 8 -1.63 3.60 9.18
C VAL A 8 -1.87 5.04 8.70
N ARG A 9 -0.95 5.55 7.87
CA ARG A 9 -0.96 6.95 7.40
C ARG A 9 -1.28 7.03 5.92
N PHE A 10 -2.08 8.03 5.56
CA PHE A 10 -2.49 8.35 4.21
C PHE A 10 -2.05 9.77 3.83
N GLN A 11 -1.58 9.91 2.60
CA GLN A 11 -1.25 11.18 1.99
C GLN A 11 -1.95 11.30 0.64
N ARG A 12 -2.72 12.39 0.47
CA ARG A 12 -3.29 12.76 -0.83
C ARG A 12 -2.22 13.47 -1.64
N LEU A 13 -2.00 13.04 -2.86
CA LEU A 13 -1.16 13.72 -3.83
C LEU A 13 -2.04 14.36 -4.91
N SER A 14 -1.46 15.35 -5.57
CA SER A 14 -2.09 16.05 -6.69
C SER A 14 -1.20 15.88 -7.91
N VAL A 15 -1.79 15.58 -9.06
CA VAL A 15 -1.06 15.33 -10.31
C VAL A 15 -1.74 16.11 -11.41
N ASN A 16 -1.00 16.96 -12.12
CA ASN A 16 -1.49 17.74 -13.26
C ASN A 16 -2.81 18.50 -13.00
N GLY A 17 -2.95 19.08 -11.80
CA GLY A 17 -4.16 19.81 -11.39
C GLY A 17 -5.36 18.95 -11.00
N ALA A 18 -5.24 17.62 -11.05
CA ALA A 18 -6.22 16.71 -10.46
C ALA A 18 -5.87 16.41 -8.99
N HIS A 19 -6.91 16.15 -8.21
CA HIS A 19 -6.81 15.91 -6.77
C HIS A 19 -7.62 14.68 -6.37
N VAL A 20 -7.14 13.96 -5.35
CA VAL A 20 -7.91 12.90 -4.68
C VAL A 20 -9.05 13.54 -3.88
N THR A 21 -10.28 13.16 -4.17
CA THR A 21 -11.47 13.67 -3.49
C THR A 21 -11.58 13.11 -2.07
N ASP A 22 -12.36 13.78 -1.21
CA ASP A 22 -12.61 13.28 0.16
C ASP A 22 -13.31 11.92 0.15
N LEU A 23 -14.20 11.67 -0.83
CA LEU A 23 -14.86 10.37 -1.00
C LEU A 23 -13.84 9.27 -1.31
N GLN A 24 -12.90 9.52 -2.21
CA GLN A 24 -11.84 8.55 -2.56
C GLN A 24 -10.91 8.27 -1.38
N LEU A 25 -10.58 9.30 -0.60
CA LEU A 25 -9.82 9.13 0.64
C LEU A 25 -10.59 8.26 1.65
N GLN A 26 -11.87 8.54 1.87
CA GLN A 26 -12.71 7.74 2.78
C GLN A 26 -12.79 6.28 2.33
N GLN A 27 -12.94 6.02 1.04
CA GLN A 27 -12.96 4.66 0.48
C GLN A 27 -11.64 3.92 0.71
N ALA A 28 -10.51 4.58 0.46
CA ALA A 28 -9.19 4.00 0.73
C ALA A 28 -9.00 3.67 2.22
N MET A 29 -9.46 4.57 3.10
CA MET A 29 -9.42 4.36 4.54
C MET A 29 -10.31 3.19 4.98
N LEU A 30 -11.52 3.06 4.41
CA LEU A 30 -12.40 1.92 4.66
C LEU A 30 -11.79 0.60 4.21
N GLY A 31 -11.12 0.59 3.05
CA GLY A 31 -10.38 -0.59 2.56
C GLY A 31 -9.38 -1.11 3.59
N VAL A 32 -8.56 -0.22 4.17
CA VAL A 32 -7.62 -0.61 5.24
C VAL A 32 -8.33 -0.96 6.54
N ALA A 33 -9.38 -0.23 6.91
CA ALA A 33 -10.10 -0.48 8.16
C ALA A 33 -10.79 -1.85 8.20
N GLN A 34 -11.10 -2.43 7.03
CA GLN A 34 -11.64 -3.79 6.90
C GLN A 34 -10.59 -4.90 7.03
N LEU A 35 -9.30 -4.58 6.93
CA LEU A 35 -8.23 -5.56 7.14
C LEU A 35 -8.17 -5.99 8.61
N PRO A 36 -7.70 -7.21 8.92
CA PRO A 36 -7.40 -7.63 10.28
C PRO A 36 -6.53 -6.61 11.03
N LEU A 37 -6.80 -6.38 12.32
CA LEU A 37 -6.07 -5.39 13.11
C LEU A 37 -4.56 -5.68 13.16
N ALA A 38 -4.17 -6.96 13.12
CA ALA A 38 -2.77 -7.38 13.06
C ALA A 38 -2.08 -6.86 11.79
N ASP A 39 -2.75 -6.97 10.64
CA ASP A 39 -2.27 -6.53 9.33
C ASP A 39 -2.16 -5.00 9.27
N GLN A 40 -3.14 -4.29 9.81
CA GLN A 40 -3.07 -2.83 9.92
C GLN A 40 -1.90 -2.36 10.79
N ARG A 41 -1.66 -3.05 11.93
CA ARG A 41 -0.53 -2.73 12.81
C ARG A 41 0.80 -3.08 12.18
N LEU A 42 0.89 -4.19 11.46
CA LEU A 42 2.07 -4.56 10.69
C LEU A 42 2.37 -3.49 9.65
N MET A 43 1.38 -3.09 8.85
CA MET A 43 1.51 -1.99 7.91
C MET A 43 1.99 -0.70 8.59
N ALA A 44 1.40 -0.32 9.73
CA ALA A 44 1.82 0.86 10.48
C ALA A 44 3.29 0.77 10.96
N SER A 45 3.74 -0.42 11.36
CA SER A 45 5.11 -0.65 11.83
C SER A 45 6.16 -0.51 10.73
N THR A 46 5.79 -0.71 9.46
CA THR A 46 6.69 -0.47 8.32
C THR A 46 7.05 1.00 8.14
N GLY A 47 6.25 1.92 8.70
CA GLY A 47 6.39 3.36 8.49
C GLY A 47 6.00 3.84 7.09
N VAL A 48 5.65 2.94 6.16
CA VAL A 48 5.25 3.29 4.80
C VAL A 48 3.93 4.06 4.81
N VAL A 49 3.90 5.19 4.10
CA VAL A 49 2.71 6.02 3.94
C VAL A 49 1.97 5.62 2.66
N ILE A 50 0.65 5.45 2.76
CA ILE A 50 -0.22 5.19 1.62
C ILE A 50 -0.41 6.50 0.84
N GLN A 51 0.25 6.60 -0.31
CA GLN A 51 0.17 7.78 -1.18
C GLN A 51 -0.95 7.59 -2.21
N LEU A 52 -2.04 8.32 -2.04
CA LEU A 52 -3.18 8.28 -2.96
C LEU A 52 -2.96 9.27 -4.11
N LEU A 53 -3.03 8.77 -5.34
CA LEU A 53 -2.84 9.53 -6.57
C LEU A 53 -4.16 9.56 -7.36
N PRO A 54 -4.62 10.70 -7.89
CA PRO A 54 -5.79 10.69 -8.77
C PRO A 54 -5.46 9.94 -10.07
N MET A 55 -6.39 9.11 -10.55
CA MET A 55 -6.28 8.47 -11.86
C MET A 55 -6.52 9.51 -12.97
N VAL A 56 -5.51 10.33 -13.23
CA VAL A 56 -5.45 11.13 -14.45
C VAL A 56 -5.01 10.22 -15.60
N THR A 57 -5.42 10.53 -16.83
CA THR A 57 -4.89 9.93 -18.06
C THR A 57 -3.39 10.22 -18.13
N LEU A 58 -2.61 9.44 -17.40
CA LEU A 58 -1.16 9.42 -17.48
C LEU A 58 -0.89 8.77 -18.81
N ASN A 59 -0.61 9.60 -19.82
CA ASN A 59 -0.09 9.17 -21.10
C ASN A 59 1.19 8.35 -20.85
N GLY A 60 1.04 7.04 -20.62
CA GLY A 60 2.06 6.03 -20.80
C GLY A 60 2.66 5.33 -19.58
N THR A 61 2.61 5.84 -18.34
CA THR A 61 3.52 5.28 -17.30
C THR A 61 3.04 5.30 -15.83
N ALA A 62 1.74 5.43 -15.57
CA ALA A 62 1.24 5.29 -14.20
C ALA A 62 1.36 3.85 -13.73
N GLN A 63 2.31 3.58 -12.84
CA GLN A 63 2.36 2.34 -12.11
C GLN A 63 1.12 2.27 -11.19
N LEU A 64 0.05 1.66 -11.68
CA LEU A 64 -1.12 1.31 -10.89
C LEU A 64 -0.66 0.31 -9.83
N GLY A 65 -0.76 0.67 -8.54
CA GLY A 65 -0.36 -0.23 -7.46
C GLY A 65 1.14 -0.52 -7.42
N ALA A 66 2.00 0.50 -7.58
CA ALA A 66 3.42 0.32 -7.31
C ALA A 66 3.70 0.52 -5.82
N THR A 67 3.86 -0.60 -5.13
CA THR A 67 4.70 -0.64 -3.94
C THR A 67 6.16 -0.71 -4.39
N ASN A 68 6.92 0.36 -4.14
CA ASN A 68 8.37 0.31 -4.36
C ASN A 68 9.02 -0.44 -3.20
N ILE A 69 9.86 -1.40 -3.57
CA ILE A 69 10.61 -2.25 -2.65
C ILE A 69 12.09 -2.03 -2.95
N SER A 70 12.87 -1.74 -1.92
CA SER A 70 14.34 -1.71 -2.00
C SER A 70 14.90 -2.85 -1.17
N GLU A 71 16.08 -3.31 -1.53
CA GLU A 71 16.85 -4.24 -0.71
C GLU A 71 17.69 -3.43 0.28
N ASN A 72 17.73 -3.85 1.54
CA ASN A 72 18.62 -3.25 2.54
C ASN A 72 20.03 -3.87 2.46
N LEU A 73 20.97 -3.37 3.27
CA LEU A 73 22.36 -3.85 3.30
C LEU A 73 22.52 -5.34 3.69
N MET A 74 21.47 -5.97 4.21
CA MET A 74 21.43 -7.38 4.60
C MET A 74 20.72 -8.27 3.58
N GLY A 75 20.33 -7.72 2.42
CA GLY A 75 19.65 -8.47 1.37
C GLY A 75 18.13 -8.62 1.57
N ARG A 76 17.55 -7.89 2.55
CA ARG A 76 16.12 -7.98 2.87
C ARG A 76 15.33 -6.95 2.07
N ALA A 77 14.25 -7.41 1.44
CA ALA A 77 13.27 -6.56 0.79
C ALA A 77 12.52 -5.69 1.83
N VAL A 78 12.60 -4.37 1.65
CA VAL A 78 11.97 -3.35 2.49
C VAL A 78 11.09 -2.47 1.61
N PRO A 79 9.78 -2.38 1.89
CA PRO A 79 8.90 -1.46 1.19
C PRO A 79 9.28 -0.02 1.56
N THR A 80 9.49 0.85 0.57
CA THR A 80 9.93 2.23 0.77
C THR A 80 8.83 3.25 0.51
N SER A 81 7.92 2.93 -0.41
CA SER A 81 6.76 3.78 -0.72
C SER A 81 5.63 2.95 -1.31
N MET A 82 4.38 3.30 -1.01
CA MET A 82 3.21 2.66 -1.60
C MET A 82 2.34 3.70 -2.30
N TYR A 83 2.17 3.52 -3.62
CA TYR A 83 1.39 4.42 -4.47
C TYR A 83 0.11 3.73 -4.92
N VAL A 84 -1.03 4.28 -4.51
CA VAL A 84 -2.35 3.77 -4.89
C VAL A 84 -3.05 4.79 -5.77
N THR A 85 -3.33 4.40 -7.01
CA THR A 85 -4.08 5.25 -7.93
C THR A 85 -5.58 5.09 -7.65
N VAL A 86 -6.27 6.21 -7.43
CA VAL A 86 -7.69 6.27 -7.11
C VAL A 86 -8.43 7.09 -8.17
N GLY A 87 -9.36 6.47 -8.86
CA GLY A 87 -10.19 7.14 -9.86
C GLY A 87 -11.31 6.24 -10.38
N SER A 88 -12.44 6.85 -10.72
CA SER A 88 -13.48 6.15 -11.46
C SER A 88 -13.07 6.13 -12.93
N SER A 89 -12.59 5.00 -13.43
CA SER A 89 -12.38 4.87 -14.87
C SER A 89 -13.75 4.86 -15.54
N ALA A 90 -14.04 5.88 -16.36
CA ALA A 90 -15.10 5.78 -17.36
C ALA A 90 -14.88 4.59 -18.33
N GLN A 91 -13.69 3.98 -18.31
CA GLN A 91 -13.30 2.77 -19.04
C GLN A 91 -13.38 1.47 -18.24
N ILE A 92 -13.68 1.49 -16.93
CA ILE A 92 -14.07 0.28 -16.18
C ILE A 92 -15.40 0.57 -15.45
N PRO A 93 -16.53 0.57 -16.18
CA PRO A 93 -17.82 1.08 -15.69
C PRO A 93 -18.46 0.26 -14.56
N ARG A 94 -17.79 -0.77 -14.06
CA ARG A 94 -18.30 -1.69 -13.02
C ARG A 94 -17.56 -1.59 -11.70
N LEU A 95 -16.45 -0.85 -11.65
CA LEU A 95 -15.63 -0.71 -10.45
C LEU A 95 -16.06 0.57 -9.71
N GLY A 96 -17.18 0.44 -9.00
CA GLY A 96 -17.68 1.47 -8.09
C GLY A 96 -16.75 1.65 -6.88
N VAL A 97 -17.29 2.34 -5.87
CA VAL A 97 -16.73 2.58 -4.52
C VAL A 97 -15.87 1.44 -3.97
N ASP A 98 -16.24 0.19 -4.25
CA ASP A 98 -15.57 -1.03 -3.77
C ASP A 98 -14.16 -1.24 -4.34
N ALA A 99 -13.89 -0.77 -5.57
CA ALA A 99 -12.63 -1.02 -6.27
C ALA A 99 -11.43 -0.27 -5.67
N ILE A 100 -11.66 0.91 -5.09
CA ILE A 100 -10.60 1.66 -4.41
C ILE A 100 -10.20 0.94 -3.12
N GLY A 101 -11.19 0.46 -2.36
CA GLY A 101 -10.94 -0.36 -1.17
C GLY A 101 -10.13 -1.62 -1.50
N GLU A 102 -10.57 -2.36 -2.52
CA GLU A 102 -9.89 -3.58 -3.00
C GLU A 102 -8.46 -3.31 -3.48
N THR A 103 -8.24 -2.24 -4.25
CA THR A 103 -6.89 -1.88 -4.73
C THR A 103 -5.97 -1.56 -3.55
N VAL A 104 -6.47 -0.82 -2.55
CA VAL A 104 -5.69 -0.55 -1.34
C VAL A 104 -5.39 -1.83 -0.57
N GLN A 105 -6.36 -2.73 -0.43
CA GLN A 105 -6.16 -4.01 0.23
C GLN A 105 -5.14 -4.89 -0.49
N HIS A 106 -5.16 -4.91 -1.83
CA HIS A 106 -4.17 -5.60 -2.65
C HIS A 106 -2.75 -5.10 -2.38
N GLU A 107 -2.55 -3.78 -2.42
CA GLU A 107 -1.23 -3.19 -2.19
C GLU A 107 -0.74 -3.38 -0.75
N VAL A 108 -1.62 -3.24 0.23
CA VAL A 108 -1.29 -3.51 1.64
C VAL A 108 -0.95 -5.00 1.82
N GLY A 109 -1.67 -5.90 1.17
CA GLY A 109 -1.36 -7.34 1.16
C GLY A 109 0.01 -7.63 0.57
N HIS A 110 0.39 -6.93 -0.50
CA HIS A 110 1.72 -7.03 -1.10
C HIS A 110 2.82 -6.58 -0.11
N VAL A 111 2.65 -5.42 0.54
CA VAL A 111 3.57 -4.93 1.59
C VAL A 111 3.71 -5.95 2.72
N ILE A 112 2.59 -6.49 3.21
CA ILE A 112 2.59 -7.49 4.27
C ILE A 112 3.34 -8.75 3.85
N SER A 113 3.11 -9.24 2.62
CA SER A 113 3.80 -10.40 2.08
C SER A 113 5.32 -10.19 2.06
N VAL A 114 5.79 -9.03 1.61
CA VAL A 114 7.22 -8.69 1.56
C VAL A 114 7.83 -8.64 2.96
N VAL A 115 7.15 -7.98 3.90
CA VAL A 115 7.67 -7.81 5.27
C VAL A 115 7.72 -9.14 6.00
N THR A 116 6.67 -9.97 5.86
CA THR A 116 6.57 -11.29 6.51
C THR A 116 7.49 -12.34 5.89
N THR A 117 7.65 -12.36 4.56
CA THR A 117 8.61 -13.26 3.91
C THR A 117 10.05 -12.87 4.23
N GLY A 118 10.37 -11.57 4.26
CA GLY A 118 11.65 -11.10 4.77
C GLY A 118 11.91 -11.53 6.22
N ASP A 119 10.88 -11.51 7.07
CA ASP A 119 10.96 -11.97 8.47
C ASP A 119 11.14 -13.49 8.57
N GLN A 120 10.43 -14.27 7.75
CA GLN A 120 10.51 -15.72 7.77
C GLN A 120 11.83 -16.23 7.18
N SER A 121 12.33 -15.63 6.09
CA SER A 121 13.62 -16.00 5.49
C SER A 121 14.79 -15.67 6.42
N GLU A 122 14.76 -14.51 7.08
CA GLU A 122 15.79 -14.11 8.04
C GLU A 122 15.72 -14.96 9.32
N ALA A 123 14.53 -15.17 9.89
CA ALA A 123 14.36 -16.04 11.06
C ALA A 123 14.63 -17.52 10.77
N ALA A 124 14.42 -17.99 9.54
CA ALA A 124 14.82 -19.32 9.11
C ALA A 124 16.34 -19.42 8.91
N ALA A 125 16.97 -18.41 8.32
CA ALA A 125 18.43 -18.36 8.16
C ALA A 125 19.17 -18.28 9.50
N ILE A 126 18.68 -17.47 10.45
CA ILE A 126 19.24 -17.38 11.81
C ILE A 126 19.10 -18.71 12.55
N ARG A 127 17.94 -19.38 12.48
CA ARG A 127 17.77 -20.71 13.07
C ARG A 127 18.71 -21.73 12.46
N TYR A 128 18.83 -21.75 11.13
CA TYR A 128 19.75 -22.65 10.44
C TYR A 128 21.20 -22.44 10.89
N ALA A 129 21.66 -21.20 11.00
CA ALA A 129 23.00 -20.85 11.46
C ALA A 129 23.23 -21.04 12.98
N ALA A 130 22.16 -21.22 13.77
CA ALA A 130 22.26 -21.59 15.19
C ALA A 130 22.27 -23.12 15.39
N GLU A 131 21.73 -23.86 14.43
CA GLU A 131 21.62 -25.33 14.43
C GLU A 131 22.76 -26.02 13.65
N HIS A 132 23.57 -25.28 12.90
CA HIS A 132 24.71 -25.74 12.08
C HIS A 132 25.92 -24.83 12.27
#